data_AF-A0A5K1CNV3-F1
#
_entry.id   AF-A0A5K1CNV3-F1
#
_cell.length_a   1.000
_cell.length_b   1.000
_cell.length_c   1.000
_cell.angle_alpha   90.00
_cell.angle_beta   90.00
_cell.angle_gamma   90.00
#
_symmetry.space_group_name_H-M   'P 1'
#
loop_
_entity.id
_entity.type
_entity.pdbx_description
1 polymer ?
#
loop_
_entity_poly.entity_id
_entity_poly.type
_entity_poly.pdbx_seq_one_letter_code
_entity_poly.pdbx_strand_id
1 'polypeptide(L)'
;VRAIRCRLKSLGVKVSDCVLDVIRKAAIAWPDAAKTMLRDIDSNPFLVSNCMTESQQIFACDQQGITVSQLSIPEDQVAVACHQMSDIFILFEMLSIPSLAMEASHVFERAVAQGAIGEQAMVLVLERRHSQRLIATSQMVLSSQNKDILVTKPNQPLSEEDDDFVPVLSLAEALASSRNSRVQEFVRMLYAIMFKIYDDEVSRGRMLKGLVERVTSTTDSCHDLDLDLEILLFLVHEEGIVRPVLSMMREVAELANVDRAALWHQLCANEEEKMRTCEEKQAEISGLVREKNILCQKLSESESLSHHLK
;
A
#
# COMPACT_ATOMS: atom_id res chain seq x y z
N VAL A 1 -20.96 -22.67 -11.83
CA VAL A 1 -19.63 -22.21 -11.36
C VAL A 1 -18.52 -23.19 -11.75
N ARG A 2 -18.38 -24.36 -11.12
CA ARG A 2 -17.27 -25.30 -11.38
C ARG A 2 -17.06 -25.66 -12.86
N ALA A 3 -18.12 -26.02 -13.58
CA ALA A 3 -18.02 -26.36 -15.01
C ALA A 3 -17.49 -25.20 -15.87
N ILE A 4 -17.91 -23.96 -15.56
CA ILE A 4 -17.43 -22.74 -16.24
C ILE A 4 -15.95 -22.55 -15.93
N ARG A 5 -15.55 -22.64 -14.66
CA ARG A 5 -14.15 -22.52 -14.23
C ARG A 5 -13.26 -23.57 -14.89
N CYS A 6 -13.66 -24.86 -14.90
CA CYS A 6 -12.92 -25.92 -15.58
C CYS A 6 -12.75 -25.61 -17.08
N ARG A 7 -13.79 -25.08 -17.74
CA ARG A 7 -13.72 -24.70 -19.13
C ARG A 7 -12.74 -23.55 -19.36
N LEU A 8 -12.77 -22.51 -18.52
CA LEU A 8 -11.84 -21.39 -18.58
C LEU A 8 -10.39 -21.86 -18.41
N LYS A 9 -10.12 -22.69 -17.38
CA LYS A 9 -8.80 -23.30 -17.15
C LYS A 9 -8.29 -24.13 -18.32
N SER A 10 -9.18 -24.87 -19.00
CA SER A 10 -8.82 -25.65 -20.18
C SER A 10 -8.46 -24.79 -21.40
N LEU A 11 -8.99 -23.57 -21.46
CA LEU A 11 -8.74 -22.62 -22.53
C LEU A 11 -7.50 -21.75 -22.24
N GLY A 12 -7.23 -21.46 -20.96
CA GLY A 12 -6.06 -20.68 -20.52
C GLY A 12 -5.95 -19.34 -21.25
N VAL A 13 -4.82 -19.10 -21.91
CA VAL A 13 -4.58 -17.90 -22.74
C VAL A 13 -5.60 -17.70 -23.87
N LYS A 14 -6.29 -18.75 -24.33
CA LYS A 14 -7.26 -18.68 -25.44
C LYS A 14 -8.64 -18.16 -25.04
N VAL A 15 -8.89 -17.92 -23.75
CA VAL A 15 -10.13 -17.25 -23.31
C VAL A 15 -10.17 -15.86 -23.94
N SER A 16 -11.28 -15.47 -24.57
CA SER A 16 -11.41 -14.14 -25.18
C SER A 16 -11.85 -13.09 -24.16
N ASP A 17 -11.55 -11.83 -24.44
CA ASP A 17 -11.84 -10.73 -23.50
C ASP A 17 -13.34 -10.48 -23.33
N CYS A 18 -14.13 -10.74 -24.38
CA CYS A 18 -15.59 -10.71 -24.28
C CYS A 18 -16.12 -11.70 -23.23
N VAL A 19 -15.48 -12.86 -23.06
CA VAL A 19 -15.88 -13.83 -22.03
C VAL A 19 -15.56 -13.30 -20.63
N LEU A 20 -14.41 -12.63 -20.46
CA LEU A 20 -14.03 -12.01 -19.19
C LEU A 20 -14.98 -10.86 -18.82
N ASP A 21 -15.35 -10.00 -19.78
CA ASP A 21 -16.35 -8.93 -19.58
C ASP A 21 -17.73 -9.50 -19.20
N VAL A 22 -18.16 -10.60 -19.83
CA VAL A 22 -19.40 -11.29 -19.44
C VAL A 22 -19.31 -11.81 -18.00
N ILE A 23 -18.16 -12.35 -17.59
CA ILE A 23 -17.93 -12.81 -16.20
C ILE A 23 -18.01 -11.63 -15.23
N ARG A 24 -17.36 -10.51 -15.53
CA ARG A 24 -17.42 -9.28 -14.72
C ARG A 24 -18.87 -8.80 -14.56
N LYS A 25 -19.60 -8.66 -15.66
CA LYS A 25 -21.01 -8.23 -15.66
C LYS A 25 -21.91 -9.21 -14.90
N ALA A 26 -21.68 -10.52 -15.07
CA ALA A 26 -22.41 -11.55 -14.34
C ALA A 26 -22.12 -11.51 -12.84
N ALA A 27 -20.87 -11.25 -12.44
CA ALA A 27 -20.48 -11.13 -11.04
C ALA A 27 -21.16 -9.95 -10.34
N ILE A 28 -21.26 -8.82 -11.04
CA ILE A 28 -21.97 -7.63 -10.56
C ILE A 28 -23.48 -7.92 -10.41
N ALA A 29 -24.08 -8.56 -11.43
CA ALA A 29 -25.52 -8.83 -11.44
C ALA A 29 -25.95 -9.95 -10.48
N TRP A 30 -25.05 -10.90 -10.16
CA TRP A 30 -25.34 -12.08 -9.36
C TRP A 30 -24.30 -12.31 -8.25
N PRO A 31 -24.35 -11.55 -7.14
CA PRO A 31 -23.36 -11.62 -6.07
C PRO A 31 -23.22 -13.01 -5.44
N ASP A 32 -24.30 -13.77 -5.30
CA ASP A 32 -24.25 -15.13 -4.74
C ASP A 32 -23.49 -16.11 -5.65
N ALA A 33 -23.61 -15.94 -6.97
CA ALA A 33 -22.85 -16.72 -7.94
C ALA A 33 -21.36 -16.34 -7.90
N ALA A 34 -21.05 -15.04 -7.73
CA ALA A 34 -19.69 -14.55 -7.56
C ALA A 34 -19.03 -15.10 -6.29
N LYS A 35 -19.72 -15.07 -5.14
CA LYS A 35 -19.25 -15.68 -3.88
C LYS A 35 -19.05 -17.19 -4.02
N THR A 36 -19.96 -17.87 -4.69
CA THR A 36 -19.82 -19.32 -4.96
C THR A 36 -18.57 -19.60 -5.83
N MET A 37 -18.22 -18.68 -6.73
CA MET A 37 -17.00 -18.77 -7.54
C MET A 37 -15.74 -18.55 -6.72
N LEU A 38 -15.71 -17.55 -5.84
CA LEU A 38 -14.61 -17.34 -4.89
C LEU A 38 -14.38 -18.57 -4.00
N ARG A 39 -15.45 -19.16 -3.46
CA ARG A 39 -15.37 -20.38 -2.65
C ARG A 39 -14.89 -21.60 -3.42
N ASP A 40 -15.27 -21.74 -4.70
CA ASP A 40 -14.78 -22.85 -5.54
C ASP A 40 -13.30 -22.68 -5.85
N ILE A 41 -12.81 -21.45 -6.07
CA ILE A 41 -11.38 -21.14 -6.21
C ILE A 41 -10.63 -21.53 -4.93
N ASP A 42 -11.11 -21.05 -3.79
CA ASP A 42 -10.51 -21.28 -2.48
C ASP A 42 -10.46 -22.75 -2.05
N SER A 43 -11.56 -23.49 -2.31
CA SER A 43 -11.65 -24.92 -1.97
C SER A 43 -10.80 -25.80 -2.89
N ASN A 44 -10.29 -25.24 -3.98
CA ASN A 44 -9.63 -26.04 -5.01
C ASN A 44 -8.46 -25.30 -5.69
N PRO A 45 -7.39 -25.01 -4.93
CA PRO A 45 -6.17 -24.39 -5.45
C PRO A 45 -5.40 -25.30 -6.42
N PHE A 46 -5.52 -26.63 -6.28
CA PHE A 46 -4.63 -27.62 -6.88
C PHE A 46 -5.32 -28.67 -7.78
N LEU A 47 -6.42 -28.35 -8.48
CA LEU A 47 -6.81 -29.16 -9.63
C LEU A 47 -5.89 -28.87 -10.84
N VAL A 48 -4.57 -29.11 -10.66
CA VAL A 48 -3.79 -29.68 -11.74
C VAL A 48 -4.38 -31.07 -11.92
N SER A 49 -5.26 -31.17 -12.93
CA SER A 49 -5.80 -32.42 -13.41
C SER A 49 -4.76 -33.54 -13.30
N ASN A 50 -5.18 -34.69 -12.78
CA ASN A 50 -4.52 -36.00 -12.88
C ASN A 50 -4.24 -36.41 -14.35
N CYS A 51 -3.48 -35.61 -15.09
CA CYS A 51 -3.07 -35.87 -16.47
C CYS A 51 -1.55 -35.74 -16.66
N MET A 52 -0.80 -35.28 -15.64
CA MET A 52 0.66 -35.27 -15.66
C MET A 52 1.18 -35.90 -14.37
N THR A 53 1.07 -37.23 -14.29
CA THR A 53 1.93 -38.02 -13.40
C THR A 53 3.38 -37.86 -13.86
N GLU A 54 4.28 -37.74 -12.89
CA GLU A 54 5.76 -37.78 -12.99
C GLU A 54 6.47 -36.46 -13.29
N SER A 55 6.79 -35.72 -12.22
CA SER A 55 8.16 -35.24 -11.91
C SER A 55 8.14 -34.34 -10.68
N GLN A 56 7.99 -34.96 -9.51
CA GLN A 56 8.52 -34.36 -8.28
C GLN A 56 10.02 -34.62 -8.28
N GLN A 57 10.86 -33.59 -8.24
CA GLN A 57 12.14 -33.63 -7.52
C GLN A 57 12.71 -32.22 -7.30
N ILE A 58 12.82 -31.86 -6.02
CA ILE A 58 13.95 -31.17 -5.35
C ILE A 58 14.33 -29.78 -5.87
N PHE A 59 14.23 -28.76 -5.01
CA PHE A 59 15.35 -27.86 -4.76
C PHE A 59 15.32 -27.29 -3.32
N ALA A 60 16.41 -27.55 -2.61
CA ALA A 60 16.90 -26.79 -1.47
C ALA A 60 18.16 -26.03 -1.93
N CYS A 61 18.58 -25.00 -1.18
CA CYS A 61 19.76 -24.13 -1.37
C CYS A 61 19.63 -23.13 -2.54
N ASP A 62 20.15 -21.90 -2.50
CA ASP A 62 21.01 -21.18 -1.55
C ASP A 62 20.84 -19.66 -1.76
N GLN A 63 21.31 -18.89 -0.79
CA GLN A 63 21.28 -17.44 -0.73
C GLN A 63 22.24 -16.78 -1.75
N GLN A 64 21.85 -16.68 -3.02
CA GLN A 64 22.52 -15.81 -4.01
C GLN A 64 21.48 -15.17 -4.96
N GLY A 65 21.62 -13.86 -5.17
CA GLY A 65 20.63 -12.99 -5.80
C GLY A 65 20.04 -13.51 -7.12
N ILE A 66 18.71 -13.50 -7.18
CA ILE A 66 17.94 -13.79 -8.39
C ILE A 66 17.91 -12.51 -9.22
N THR A 67 18.80 -12.41 -10.20
CA THR A 67 18.72 -11.37 -11.23
C THR A 67 17.51 -11.67 -12.14
N VAL A 68 16.57 -10.74 -12.24
CA VAL A 68 15.36 -10.86 -13.11
C VAL A 68 15.70 -10.64 -14.60
N SER A 69 16.87 -11.11 -15.05
CA SER A 69 17.40 -10.87 -16.38
C SER A 69 17.79 -12.20 -17.04
N GLN A 70 16.77 -12.94 -17.50
CA GLN A 70 16.78 -13.89 -18.63
C GLN A 70 15.51 -14.77 -18.56
N LEU A 71 14.41 -14.24 -19.09
CA LEU A 71 13.14 -14.96 -19.19
C LEU A 71 13.14 -15.94 -20.38
N SER A 72 14.03 -16.95 -20.37
CA SER A 72 13.90 -18.11 -21.28
C SER A 72 13.14 -19.21 -20.54
N ILE A 73 11.83 -19.32 -20.83
CA ILE A 73 10.90 -20.16 -20.08
C ILE A 73 10.92 -21.61 -20.62
N PRO A 74 11.08 -22.64 -19.77
CA PRO A 74 10.83 -24.03 -20.14
C PRO A 74 9.34 -24.24 -20.47
N GLU A 75 9.04 -24.94 -21.56
CA GLU A 75 7.66 -25.12 -22.08
C GLU A 75 6.66 -25.65 -21.04
N ASP A 76 7.11 -26.47 -20.08
CA ASP A 76 6.27 -27.04 -19.02
C ASP A 76 5.80 -26.00 -17.99
N GLN A 77 6.59 -24.96 -17.71
CA GLN A 77 6.21 -23.89 -16.78
C GLN A 77 5.16 -22.95 -17.39
N VAL A 78 5.17 -22.78 -18.72
CA VAL A 78 4.16 -21.99 -19.44
C VAL A 78 2.79 -22.64 -19.35
N ALA A 79 2.70 -23.98 -19.48
CA ALA A 79 1.45 -24.71 -19.41
C ALA A 79 0.78 -24.60 -18.03
N VAL A 80 1.56 -24.74 -16.95
CA VAL A 80 1.07 -24.57 -15.58
C VAL A 80 0.60 -23.14 -15.34
N ALA A 81 1.38 -22.14 -15.76
CA ALA A 81 0.98 -20.72 -15.66
C ALA A 81 -0.35 -20.47 -16.39
N CYS A 82 -0.52 -21.01 -17.60
CA CYS A 82 -1.76 -20.88 -18.38
C CYS A 82 -3.01 -21.40 -17.66
N HIS A 83 -2.87 -22.44 -16.83
CA HIS A 83 -3.98 -22.99 -16.04
C HIS A 83 -4.33 -22.15 -14.81
N GLN A 84 -3.37 -21.39 -14.28
CA GLN A 84 -3.56 -20.47 -13.15
C GLN A 84 -4.18 -19.14 -13.61
N MET A 85 -3.91 -18.70 -14.85
CA MET A 85 -4.35 -17.41 -15.39
C MET A 85 -5.85 -17.17 -15.24
N SER A 86 -6.71 -18.16 -15.52
CA SER A 86 -8.16 -17.98 -15.45
C SER A 86 -8.65 -17.64 -14.03
N ASP A 87 -8.07 -18.28 -13.00
CA ASP A 87 -8.43 -17.99 -11.62
C ASP A 87 -7.95 -16.58 -11.23
N ILE A 88 -6.72 -16.20 -11.62
CA ILE A 88 -6.16 -14.87 -11.38
C ILE A 88 -7.01 -13.78 -12.06
N PHE A 89 -7.42 -13.98 -13.31
CA PHE A 89 -8.32 -13.08 -14.02
C PHE A 89 -9.64 -12.90 -13.27
N ILE A 90 -10.28 -14.00 -12.89
CA ILE A 90 -11.54 -13.96 -12.14
C ILE A 90 -11.34 -13.20 -10.83
N LEU A 91 -10.25 -13.47 -10.10
CA LEU A 91 -9.96 -12.78 -8.85
C LEU A 91 -9.76 -11.27 -9.05
N PHE A 92 -9.06 -10.83 -10.11
CA PHE A 92 -8.96 -9.40 -10.44
C PHE A 92 -10.30 -8.76 -10.79
N GLU A 93 -11.18 -9.46 -11.51
CA GLU A 93 -12.54 -8.98 -11.76
C GLU A 93 -13.34 -8.83 -10.46
N MET A 94 -13.17 -9.75 -9.50
CA MET A 94 -13.82 -9.65 -8.19
C MET A 94 -13.22 -8.54 -7.31
N LEU A 95 -11.91 -8.29 -7.40
CA LEU A 95 -11.23 -7.19 -6.70
C LEU A 95 -11.76 -5.82 -7.15
N SER A 96 -12.16 -5.71 -8.42
CA SER A 96 -12.77 -4.50 -8.97
C SER A 96 -14.22 -4.27 -8.52
N ILE A 97 -14.81 -5.21 -7.77
CA ILE A 97 -16.16 -5.10 -7.22
C ILE A 97 -16.05 -4.83 -5.70
N PRO A 98 -16.39 -3.62 -5.19
CA PRO A 98 -16.15 -3.25 -3.80
C PRO A 98 -16.74 -4.22 -2.75
N SER A 99 -17.92 -4.79 -3.02
CA SER A 99 -18.57 -5.74 -2.11
C SER A 99 -17.91 -7.12 -2.05
N LEU A 100 -17.01 -7.43 -2.99
CA LEU A 100 -16.29 -8.70 -3.09
C LEU A 100 -14.78 -8.56 -2.84
N ALA A 101 -14.24 -7.34 -2.87
CA ALA A 101 -12.81 -7.07 -2.81
C ALA A 101 -12.12 -7.74 -1.62
N MET A 102 -12.66 -7.63 -0.40
CA MET A 102 -12.05 -8.27 0.78
C MET A 102 -12.03 -9.80 0.67
N GLU A 103 -13.13 -10.42 0.22
CA GLU A 103 -13.18 -11.88 0.06
C GLU A 103 -12.23 -12.34 -1.04
N ALA A 104 -12.16 -11.59 -2.15
CA ALA A 104 -11.24 -11.86 -3.25
C ALA A 104 -9.77 -11.75 -2.82
N SER A 105 -9.37 -10.71 -2.08
CA SER A 105 -8.01 -10.56 -1.55
C SER A 105 -7.62 -11.72 -0.66
N HIS A 106 -8.52 -12.19 0.21
CA HIS A 106 -8.25 -13.34 1.07
C HIS A 106 -8.13 -14.66 0.31
N VAL A 107 -8.94 -14.88 -0.74
CA VAL A 107 -8.78 -16.04 -1.61
C VAL A 107 -7.45 -15.96 -2.37
N PHE A 108 -7.05 -14.76 -2.79
CA PHE A 108 -5.75 -14.50 -3.41
C PHE A 108 -4.60 -14.87 -2.48
N GLU A 109 -4.64 -14.36 -1.25
CA GLU A 109 -3.63 -14.61 -0.21
C GLU A 109 -3.46 -16.11 0.04
N ARG A 110 -4.57 -16.83 0.21
CA ARG A 110 -4.55 -18.29 0.42
C ARG A 110 -4.01 -19.04 -0.80
N ALA A 111 -4.41 -18.64 -2.00
CA ALA A 111 -3.92 -19.26 -3.23
C ALA A 111 -2.41 -19.05 -3.41
N VAL A 112 -1.88 -17.87 -3.11
CA VAL A 112 -0.43 -17.58 -3.10
C VAL A 112 0.27 -18.39 -2.01
N ALA A 113 -0.25 -18.37 -0.77
CA ALA A 113 0.29 -19.15 0.35
C ALA A 113 0.39 -20.65 0.03
N GLN A 114 -0.57 -21.17 -0.74
CA GLN A 114 -0.60 -22.57 -1.19
C GLN A 114 0.29 -22.83 -2.41
N GLY A 115 0.75 -21.79 -3.14
CA GLY A 115 1.55 -21.92 -4.36
C GLY A 115 0.71 -22.15 -5.62
N ALA A 116 -0.60 -21.89 -5.56
CA ALA A 116 -1.51 -21.99 -6.70
C ALA A 116 -1.48 -20.76 -7.62
N ILE A 117 -0.94 -19.64 -7.14
CA ILE A 117 -0.67 -18.45 -7.93
C ILE A 117 0.83 -18.20 -7.88
N GLY A 118 1.49 -18.32 -9.04
CA GLY A 118 2.91 -18.04 -9.20
C GLY A 118 3.20 -16.74 -9.93
N GLU A 119 4.46 -16.34 -9.92
CA GLU A 119 4.99 -15.14 -10.56
C GLU A 119 4.69 -15.09 -12.06
N GLN A 120 4.96 -16.16 -12.80
CA GLN A 120 4.83 -16.17 -14.27
C GLN A 120 3.36 -16.00 -14.71
N ALA A 121 2.44 -16.61 -13.99
CA ALA A 121 1.00 -16.44 -14.25
C ALA A 121 0.56 -15.00 -13.94
N MET A 122 1.13 -14.37 -12.89
CA MET A 122 0.87 -12.98 -12.54
C MET A 122 1.34 -12.02 -13.64
N VAL A 123 2.58 -12.16 -14.12
CA VAL A 123 3.13 -11.38 -15.22
C VAL A 123 2.22 -11.45 -16.45
N LEU A 124 1.90 -12.66 -16.90
CA LEU A 124 1.06 -12.87 -18.08
C LEU A 124 -0.33 -12.23 -17.96
N VAL A 125 -0.94 -12.29 -16.77
CA VAL A 125 -2.26 -11.69 -16.55
C VAL A 125 -2.16 -10.17 -16.54
N LEU A 126 -1.22 -9.60 -15.79
CA LEU A 126 -1.06 -8.15 -15.68
C LEU A 126 -0.66 -7.52 -17.02
N GLU A 127 0.29 -8.11 -17.76
CA GLU A 127 0.69 -7.63 -19.09
C GLU A 127 -0.50 -7.64 -20.07
N ARG A 128 -1.26 -8.74 -20.06
CA ARG A 128 -2.43 -8.89 -20.92
C ARG A 128 -3.49 -7.85 -20.59
N ARG A 129 -3.80 -7.65 -19.31
CA ARG A 129 -4.77 -6.67 -18.84
C ARG A 129 -4.33 -5.24 -19.17
N HIS A 130 -3.08 -4.90 -18.89
CA HIS A 130 -2.50 -3.60 -19.19
C HIS A 130 -2.54 -3.30 -20.70
N SER A 131 -2.12 -4.26 -21.54
CA SER A 131 -2.16 -4.12 -23.00
C SER A 131 -3.58 -3.90 -23.55
N GLN A 132 -4.56 -4.63 -23.02
CA GLN A 132 -5.97 -4.49 -23.42
C GLN A 132 -6.51 -3.09 -23.14
N ARG A 133 -6.16 -2.52 -21.99
CA ARG A 133 -6.59 -1.15 -21.63
C ARG A 133 -5.91 -0.11 -22.51
N LEU A 134 -4.61 -0.25 -22.79
CA LEU A 134 -3.93 0.67 -23.73
C LEU A 134 -4.63 0.70 -25.10
N ILE A 135 -5.07 -0.46 -25.59
CA ILE A 135 -5.84 -0.57 -26.84
C ILE A 135 -7.22 0.09 -26.71
N ALA A 136 -7.96 -0.17 -25.62
CA ALA A 136 -9.28 0.41 -25.39
C ALA A 136 -9.23 1.94 -25.27
N THR A 137 -8.25 2.47 -24.53
CA THR A 137 -8.01 3.93 -24.38
C THR A 137 -7.66 4.56 -25.73
N SER A 138 -6.81 3.91 -26.53
CA SER A 138 -6.46 4.40 -27.87
C SER A 138 -7.69 4.46 -28.80
N GLN A 139 -8.56 3.44 -28.76
CA GLN A 139 -9.79 3.42 -29.55
C GLN A 139 -10.79 4.49 -29.10
N MET A 140 -10.88 4.75 -27.79
CA MET A 140 -11.73 5.81 -27.24
C MET A 140 -11.26 7.20 -27.74
N VAL A 141 -9.95 7.50 -27.67
CA VAL A 141 -9.36 8.76 -28.14
C VAL A 141 -9.62 8.97 -29.64
N LEU A 142 -9.47 7.94 -30.46
CA LEU A 142 -9.77 8.00 -31.90
C LEU A 142 -11.27 8.21 -32.18
N SER A 143 -12.14 7.58 -31.38
CA SER A 143 -13.59 7.73 -31.52
C SER A 143 -14.11 9.12 -31.10
N SER A 144 -13.45 9.77 -30.14
CA SER A 144 -13.73 11.16 -29.75
C SER A 144 -13.28 12.17 -30.82
N GLN A 145 -12.16 11.93 -31.50
CA GLN A 145 -11.71 12.81 -32.59
C GLN A 145 -12.64 12.77 -33.81
N ASN A 146 -13.35 11.66 -34.04
CA ASN A 146 -14.34 11.54 -35.12
C ASN A 146 -15.71 12.16 -34.81
N LYS A 147 -15.91 12.73 -33.60
CA LYS A 147 -17.19 13.31 -33.17
C LYS A 147 -17.15 14.83 -32.90
N ASP A 148 -16.08 15.52 -33.30
CA ASP A 148 -16.01 16.98 -33.21
C ASP A 148 -16.73 17.67 -34.39
N ILE A 149 -18.06 17.55 -34.43
CA ILE A 149 -18.93 18.63 -34.87
C ILE A 149 -20.08 18.77 -33.85
N LEU A 150 -20.00 19.86 -33.09
CA LEU A 150 -21.06 20.53 -32.34
C LEU A 150 -21.11 20.35 -30.80
N VAL A 151 -20.78 21.48 -30.16
CA VAL A 151 -21.06 21.95 -28.78
C VAL A 151 -20.01 21.67 -27.69
N THR A 152 -19.22 22.71 -27.50
CA THR A 152 -18.40 23.11 -26.35
C THR A 152 -18.99 22.77 -24.96
N LYS A 153 -18.26 21.97 -24.18
CA LYS A 153 -18.12 22.11 -22.72
C LYS A 153 -16.63 21.96 -22.38
N PRO A 154 -16.02 22.92 -21.67
CA PRO A 154 -14.62 22.80 -21.27
C PRO A 154 -14.49 21.97 -19.99
N ASN A 155 -13.44 21.15 -19.95
CA ASN A 155 -12.86 20.47 -18.79
C ASN A 155 -13.68 19.33 -18.20
N GLN A 156 -13.48 18.14 -18.77
CA GLN A 156 -13.53 16.89 -18.01
C GLN A 156 -12.14 16.26 -18.18
N PRO A 157 -11.30 16.20 -17.13
CA PRO A 157 -10.05 15.46 -17.22
C PRO A 157 -10.38 14.02 -17.59
N LEU A 158 -9.59 13.47 -18.51
CA LEU A 158 -9.62 12.07 -18.93
C LEU A 158 -9.79 11.19 -17.68
N SER A 159 -10.86 10.37 -17.62
CA SER A 159 -11.20 9.55 -16.46
C SER A 159 -9.97 8.78 -15.97
N GLU A 160 -9.43 9.19 -14.81
CA GLU A 160 -8.43 8.49 -14.00
C GLU A 160 -9.02 7.22 -13.30
N GLU A 161 -10.25 6.83 -13.65
CA GLU A 161 -11.06 5.86 -12.88
C GLU A 161 -11.11 4.44 -13.47
N ASP A 162 -10.47 4.17 -14.62
CA ASP A 162 -10.49 2.82 -15.22
C ASP A 162 -9.08 2.29 -15.52
N ASP A 163 -8.21 2.30 -14.51
CA ASP A 163 -6.92 1.60 -14.54
C ASP A 163 -6.91 0.41 -13.56
N ASP A 164 -6.29 -0.70 -13.98
CA ASP A 164 -6.01 -1.87 -13.14
C ASP A 164 -5.05 -1.55 -12.00
N PHE A 165 -4.27 -0.47 -12.13
CA PHE A 165 -3.25 -0.10 -11.16
C PHE A 165 -3.79 -0.04 -9.73
N VAL A 166 -4.92 0.65 -9.49
CA VAL A 166 -5.45 0.84 -8.13
C VAL A 166 -5.88 -0.48 -7.48
N PRO A 167 -6.69 -1.35 -8.13
CA PRO A 167 -7.00 -2.67 -7.59
C PRO A 167 -5.77 -3.55 -7.33
N VAL A 168 -4.76 -3.51 -8.22
CA VAL A 168 -3.55 -4.33 -8.08
C VAL A 168 -2.67 -3.81 -6.93
N LEU A 169 -2.51 -2.49 -6.81
CA LEU A 169 -1.78 -1.87 -5.69
C LEU A 169 -2.48 -2.16 -4.35
N SER A 170 -3.80 -2.01 -4.31
CA SER A 170 -4.60 -2.31 -3.11
C SER A 170 -4.48 -3.78 -2.71
N LEU A 171 -4.40 -4.70 -3.69
CA LEU A 171 -4.13 -6.10 -3.42
C LEU A 171 -2.73 -6.31 -2.84
N ALA A 172 -1.70 -5.70 -3.43
CA ALA A 172 -0.33 -5.80 -2.93
C ALA A 172 -0.21 -5.32 -1.48
N GLU A 173 -0.84 -4.18 -1.14
CA GLU A 173 -0.88 -3.63 0.21
C GLU A 173 -1.66 -4.53 1.18
N ALA A 174 -2.79 -5.11 0.75
CA ALA A 174 -3.53 -6.07 1.57
C ALA A 174 -2.68 -7.33 1.86
N LEU A 175 -1.98 -7.85 0.86
CA LEU A 175 -1.12 -9.04 0.99
C LEU A 175 0.15 -8.76 1.81
N ALA A 176 0.66 -7.53 1.82
CA ALA A 176 1.83 -7.13 2.61
C ALA A 176 1.63 -7.35 4.12
N SER A 177 0.38 -7.28 4.60
CA SER A 177 0.03 -7.56 6.00
C SER A 177 0.06 -9.06 6.38
N SER A 178 0.27 -9.95 5.41
CA SER A 178 0.31 -11.40 5.66
C SER A 178 1.58 -11.79 6.42
N ARG A 179 1.43 -12.74 7.35
CA ARG A 179 2.56 -13.36 8.08
C ARG A 179 3.17 -14.55 7.35
N ASN A 180 2.63 -14.92 6.20
CA ASN A 180 3.11 -16.06 5.43
C ASN A 180 4.30 -15.62 4.56
N SER A 181 5.49 -16.19 4.79
CA SER A 181 6.72 -15.82 4.07
C SER A 181 6.60 -15.96 2.55
N ARG A 182 5.85 -16.95 2.05
CA ARG A 182 5.60 -17.11 0.60
C ARG A 182 4.75 -15.97 0.05
N VAL A 183 3.78 -15.49 0.82
CA VAL A 183 2.97 -14.32 0.44
C VAL A 183 3.84 -13.06 0.44
N GLN A 184 4.68 -12.88 1.46
CA GLN A 184 5.60 -11.74 1.54
C GLN A 184 6.61 -11.72 0.37
N GLU A 185 7.20 -12.86 0.03
CA GLU A 185 8.06 -13.01 -1.15
C GLU A 185 7.31 -12.70 -2.45
N PHE A 186 6.08 -13.21 -2.58
CA PHE A 186 5.22 -12.90 -3.72
C PHE A 186 4.89 -11.39 -3.81
N VAL A 187 4.68 -10.70 -2.69
CA VAL A 187 4.44 -9.25 -2.68
C VAL A 187 5.67 -8.49 -3.18
N ARG A 188 6.89 -8.87 -2.76
CA ARG A 188 8.14 -8.30 -3.30
C ARG A 188 8.20 -8.44 -4.82
N MET A 189 7.89 -9.63 -5.33
CA MET A 189 7.83 -9.88 -6.77
C MET A 189 6.71 -9.09 -7.45
N LEU A 190 5.53 -8.99 -6.84
CA LEU A 190 4.40 -8.25 -7.38
C LEU A 190 4.73 -6.77 -7.54
N TYR A 191 5.38 -6.14 -6.56
CA TYR A 191 5.83 -4.75 -6.68
C TYR A 191 6.81 -4.56 -7.85
N ALA A 192 7.76 -5.48 -8.06
CA ALA A 192 8.66 -5.40 -9.21
C ALA A 192 7.95 -5.62 -10.55
N ILE A 193 7.02 -6.59 -10.63
CA ILE A 193 6.19 -6.80 -11.82
C ILE A 193 5.39 -5.54 -12.13
N MET A 194 4.74 -4.94 -11.12
CA MET A 194 4.01 -3.69 -11.29
C MET A 194 4.93 -2.55 -11.73
N PHE A 195 6.12 -2.42 -11.15
CA PHE A 195 7.08 -1.38 -11.53
C PHE A 195 7.52 -1.49 -13.00
N LYS A 196 7.63 -2.72 -13.52
CA LYS A 196 7.94 -2.99 -14.93
C LYS A 196 6.75 -2.73 -15.86
N ILE A 197 5.55 -3.15 -15.48
CA ILE A 197 4.35 -3.05 -16.32
C ILE A 197 3.79 -1.62 -16.36
N TYR A 198 3.72 -0.95 -15.21
CA TYR A 198 3.27 0.44 -15.10
C TYR A 198 4.49 1.36 -15.22
N ASP A 199 4.78 1.77 -16.45
CA ASP A 199 5.98 2.56 -16.78
C ASP A 199 5.82 4.06 -16.56
N ASP A 200 4.62 4.53 -16.24
CA ASP A 200 4.34 5.94 -16.00
C ASP A 200 4.81 6.40 -14.61
N GLU A 201 5.28 7.65 -14.55
CA GLU A 201 5.81 8.26 -13.33
C GLU A 201 4.76 8.42 -12.22
N VAL A 202 3.47 8.49 -12.56
CA VAL A 202 2.39 8.68 -11.57
C VAL A 202 2.17 7.39 -10.80
N SER A 203 2.06 6.25 -11.48
CA SER A 203 1.90 4.92 -10.90
C SER A 203 3.13 4.53 -10.10
N ARG A 204 4.33 4.69 -10.68
CA ARG A 204 5.61 4.44 -9.99
C ARG A 204 5.77 5.33 -8.77
N GLY A 205 5.49 6.63 -8.93
CA GLY A 205 5.52 7.59 -7.84
C GLY A 205 4.56 7.21 -6.70
N ARG A 206 3.34 6.75 -7.01
CA ARG A 206 2.38 6.32 -5.99
C ARG A 206 2.85 5.07 -5.24
N MET A 207 3.41 4.08 -5.94
CA MET A 207 3.99 2.89 -5.30
C MET A 207 5.11 3.25 -4.33
N LEU A 208 6.08 4.05 -4.79
CA LEU A 208 7.23 4.45 -3.98
C LEU A 208 6.82 5.33 -2.80
N LYS A 209 5.91 6.28 -3.03
CA LYS A 209 5.39 7.14 -1.97
C LYS A 209 4.73 6.33 -0.87
N GLY A 210 3.85 5.38 -1.20
CA GLY A 210 3.19 4.53 -0.22
C GLY A 210 4.18 3.69 0.61
N LEU A 211 5.19 3.10 -0.04
CA LEU A 211 6.26 2.36 0.64
C LEU A 211 7.08 3.27 1.57
N VAL A 212 7.51 4.43 1.09
CA VAL A 212 8.30 5.38 1.88
C VAL A 212 7.50 5.91 3.06
N GLU A 213 6.22 6.27 2.87
CA GLU A 213 5.33 6.72 3.94
C GLU A 213 5.19 5.66 5.04
N ARG A 214 5.02 4.39 4.68
CA ARG A 214 4.92 3.31 5.67
C ARG A 214 6.24 3.10 6.43
N VAL A 215 7.37 3.03 5.73
CA VAL A 215 8.71 2.86 6.34
C VAL A 215 9.10 4.04 7.24
N THR A 216 8.68 5.25 6.90
CA THR A 216 9.00 6.47 7.66
C THR A 216 7.95 6.83 8.70
N SER A 217 6.79 6.17 8.70
CA SER A 217 5.76 6.37 9.72
C SER A 217 6.25 5.89 11.08
N THR A 218 5.98 6.67 12.12
CA THR A 218 6.19 6.28 13.52
C THR A 218 5.10 5.29 13.94
N THR A 219 5.21 4.03 13.52
CA THR A 219 4.36 2.94 13.99
C THR A 219 5.21 1.86 14.67
N ASP A 220 4.77 1.42 15.85
CA ASP A 220 5.52 0.49 16.74
C ASP A 220 5.56 -0.98 16.24
N SER A 221 5.11 -1.30 15.02
CA SER A 221 5.14 -2.67 14.50
C SER A 221 6.44 -2.95 13.72
N CYS A 222 7.50 -3.27 14.47
CA CYS A 222 8.82 -3.66 13.95
C CYS A 222 8.80 -4.74 12.84
N HIS A 223 7.74 -5.56 12.76
CA HIS A 223 7.63 -6.65 11.79
C HIS A 223 7.03 -6.26 10.44
N ASP A 224 6.18 -5.23 10.37
CA ASP A 224 5.58 -4.78 9.10
C ASP A 224 6.53 -3.83 8.35
N LEU A 225 7.29 -3.04 9.11
CA LEU A 225 8.34 -2.15 8.60
C LEU A 225 9.47 -2.90 7.87
N ASP A 226 9.71 -4.16 8.23
CA ASP A 226 10.75 -4.99 7.63
C ASP A 226 10.42 -5.29 6.16
N LEU A 227 9.16 -5.65 5.85
CA LEU A 227 8.76 -6.01 4.49
C LEU A 227 8.77 -4.81 3.54
N ASP A 228 8.21 -3.66 3.93
CA ASP A 228 8.20 -2.48 3.06
C ASP A 228 9.64 -2.00 2.76
N LEU A 229 10.55 -2.09 3.74
CA LEU A 229 11.96 -1.80 3.54
C LEU A 229 12.63 -2.84 2.63
N GLU A 230 12.34 -4.12 2.79
CA GLU A 230 12.81 -5.18 1.89
C GLU A 230 12.32 -4.96 0.44
N ILE A 231 11.06 -4.55 0.25
CA ILE A 231 10.50 -4.21 -1.06
C ILE A 231 11.28 -3.04 -1.66
N LEU A 232 11.50 -1.96 -0.90
CA LEU A 232 12.28 -0.81 -1.38
C LEU A 232 13.71 -1.22 -1.75
N LEU A 233 14.38 -2.02 -0.91
CA LEU A 233 15.72 -2.53 -1.18
C LEU A 233 15.75 -3.36 -2.47
N PHE A 234 14.77 -4.23 -2.65
CA PHE A 234 14.63 -5.06 -3.83
C PHE A 234 14.44 -4.21 -5.10
N LEU A 235 13.51 -3.25 -5.08
CA LEU A 235 13.27 -2.35 -6.21
C LEU A 235 14.49 -1.47 -6.50
N VAL A 236 15.20 -0.99 -5.47
CA VAL A 236 16.44 -0.22 -5.62
C VAL A 236 17.51 -1.05 -6.34
N HIS A 237 17.63 -2.34 -6.01
CA HIS A 237 18.59 -3.23 -6.63
C HIS A 237 18.23 -3.57 -8.08
N GLU A 238 16.98 -3.94 -8.34
CA GLU A 238 16.54 -4.44 -9.65
C GLU A 238 16.21 -3.31 -10.65
N GLU A 239 15.61 -2.21 -10.19
CA GLU A 239 15.05 -1.15 -11.05
C GLU A 239 15.86 0.16 -11.02
N GLY A 240 16.90 0.26 -10.20
CA GLY A 240 17.79 1.42 -10.16
C GLY A 240 17.16 2.70 -9.60
N ILE A 241 16.12 2.58 -8.77
CA ILE A 241 15.29 3.69 -8.27
C ILE A 241 15.88 4.41 -7.03
N VAL A 242 17.19 4.30 -6.79
CA VAL A 242 17.86 4.88 -5.61
C VAL A 242 17.54 6.36 -5.44
N ARG A 243 17.62 7.14 -6.53
CA ARG A 243 17.51 8.60 -6.47
C ARG A 243 16.09 9.07 -6.09
N PRO A 244 15.00 8.59 -6.73
CA PRO A 244 13.63 8.90 -6.29
C PRO A 244 13.38 8.56 -4.81
N VAL A 245 13.78 7.35 -4.37
CA VAL A 245 13.56 6.91 -2.99
C VAL A 245 14.30 7.80 -1.99
N LEU A 246 15.59 8.08 -2.22
CA LEU A 246 16.36 8.96 -1.34
C LEU A 246 15.86 10.41 -1.34
N SER A 247 15.29 10.89 -2.45
CA SER A 247 14.65 12.22 -2.49
C SER A 247 13.42 12.25 -1.59
N MET A 248 12.52 11.26 -1.71
CA MET A 248 11.32 11.17 -0.88
C MET A 248 11.68 11.02 0.60
N MET A 249 12.65 10.16 0.95
CA MET A 249 13.11 10.00 2.33
C MET A 249 13.73 11.29 2.88
N ARG A 250 14.47 12.04 2.06
CA ARG A 250 14.99 13.36 2.44
C ARG A 250 13.87 14.34 2.73
N GLU A 251 12.86 14.41 1.86
CA GLU A 251 11.70 15.30 2.05
C GLU A 251 10.97 15.00 3.36
N VAL A 252 10.76 13.71 3.67
CA VAL A 252 10.17 13.29 4.95
C VAL A 252 11.05 13.71 6.14
N ALA A 253 12.37 13.51 6.04
CA ALA A 253 13.30 13.89 7.10
C ALA A 253 13.38 15.41 7.31
N GLU A 254 13.33 16.19 6.22
CA GLU A 254 13.30 17.65 6.26
C GLU A 254 12.03 18.15 6.94
N LEU A 255 10.87 17.57 6.63
CA LEU A 255 9.60 17.90 7.28
C LEU A 255 9.64 17.59 8.78
N ALA A 256 10.07 16.38 9.16
CA ALA A 256 10.22 16.00 10.57
C ALA A 256 11.20 16.91 11.33
N ASN A 257 12.23 17.41 10.65
CA ASN A 257 13.19 18.33 11.23
C ASN A 257 12.60 19.73 11.46
N VAL A 258 11.75 20.22 10.54
CA VAL A 258 11.00 21.47 10.72
C VAL A 258 10.06 21.36 11.91
N ASP A 259 9.30 20.28 12.03
CA ASP A 259 8.38 20.05 13.14
C ASP A 259 9.13 20.00 14.49
N ARG A 260 10.26 19.28 14.52
CA ARG A 260 11.12 19.22 15.71
C ARG A 260 11.66 20.60 16.10
N ALA A 261 12.06 21.43 15.14
CA ALA A 261 12.53 22.78 15.40
C ALA A 261 11.40 23.67 15.96
N ALA A 262 10.19 23.57 15.42
CA ALA A 262 9.02 24.28 15.93
C ALA A 262 8.70 23.88 17.38
N LEU A 263 8.69 22.57 17.69
CA LEU A 263 8.49 22.06 19.04
C LEU A 263 9.58 22.53 20.01
N TRP A 264 10.84 22.58 19.56
CA TRP A 264 11.94 23.09 20.37
C TRP A 264 11.75 24.58 20.71
N HIS A 265 11.39 25.41 19.73
CA HIS A 265 11.09 26.82 19.98
C HIS A 265 9.90 27.01 20.93
N GLN A 266 8.85 26.21 20.78
CA GLN A 266 7.70 26.24 21.69
C GLN A 266 8.09 25.84 23.12
N LEU A 267 8.96 24.84 23.27
CA LEU A 267 9.47 24.44 24.57
C LEU A 267 10.27 25.57 25.23
N CYS A 268 11.19 26.20 24.49
CA CYS A 268 11.97 27.33 25.00
C CYS A 268 11.08 28.51 25.41
N ALA A 269 10.08 28.87 24.61
CA ALA A 269 9.16 29.94 24.93
C ALA A 269 8.36 29.65 26.21
N ASN A 270 7.88 28.40 26.37
CA ASN A 270 7.17 27.97 27.57
C ASN A 270 8.08 27.95 28.81
N GLU A 271 9.34 27.55 28.67
CA GLU A 271 10.32 27.62 29.75
C GLU A 271 10.62 29.06 30.18
N GLU A 272 10.74 29.99 29.23
CA GLU A 272 10.93 31.42 29.53
C GLU A 272 9.72 32.02 30.24
N GLU A 273 8.50 31.72 29.79
CA GLU A 273 7.27 32.15 30.46
C GLU A 273 7.17 31.59 31.89
N LYS A 274 7.53 30.31 32.07
CA LYS A 274 7.58 29.69 33.41
C LYS A 274 8.61 30.37 34.32
N MET A 275 9.78 30.74 33.78
CA MET A 275 10.81 31.46 34.51
C MET A 275 10.30 32.84 34.94
N ARG A 276 9.74 33.61 33.99
CA ARG A 276 9.17 34.94 34.23
C ARG A 276 8.08 34.93 35.30
N THR A 277 7.13 34.00 35.20
CA THR A 277 6.06 33.86 36.20
C THR A 277 6.60 33.44 37.57
N CYS A 278 7.68 32.67 37.63
CA CYS A 278 8.34 32.33 38.89
C CYS A 278 9.05 33.54 39.51
N GLU A 279 9.73 34.35 38.69
CA GLU A 279 10.39 35.59 39.11
C GLU A 279 9.39 36.63 39.60
N GLU A 280 8.26 36.82 38.90
CA GLU A 280 7.18 37.71 39.31
C GLU A 280 6.61 37.31 40.67
N LYS A 281 6.32 36.02 40.88
CA LYS A 281 5.87 35.49 42.17
C LYS A 281 6.91 35.68 43.27
N GLN A 282 8.19 35.47 42.97
CA GLN A 282 9.27 35.66 43.93
C GLN A 282 9.41 37.14 44.34
N ALA A 283 9.25 38.06 43.39
CA ALA A 283 9.25 39.50 43.64
C ALA A 283 8.04 39.92 44.50
N GLU A 284 6.85 39.39 44.22
CA GLU A 284 5.63 39.61 45.01
C GLU A 284 5.81 39.11 46.46
N ILE A 285 6.28 37.88 46.66
CA ILE A 285 6.56 37.31 47.99
C ILE A 285 7.56 38.19 48.74
N SER A 286 8.62 38.63 48.08
CA SER A 286 9.64 39.51 48.67
C SER A 286 9.05 40.86 49.09
N GLY A 287 8.10 41.39 48.31
CA GLY A 287 7.31 42.58 48.65
C GLY A 287 6.46 42.37 49.90
N LEU A 288 5.66 41.30 49.93
CA LEU A 288 4.80 40.96 51.06
C LEU A 288 5.58 40.71 52.36
N VAL A 289 6.75 40.06 52.28
CA VAL A 289 7.64 39.87 53.44
C VAL A 289 8.12 41.22 53.98
N ARG A 290 8.47 42.15 53.10
CA ARG A 290 8.90 43.51 53.51
C ARG A 290 7.77 44.26 54.19
N GLU A 291 6.57 44.24 53.62
CA GLU A 291 5.38 44.86 54.21
C GLU A 291 5.03 44.25 55.57
N LYS A 292 5.04 42.92 55.68
CA LYS A 292 4.87 42.21 56.95
C LYS A 292 5.87 42.70 58.00
N ASN A 293 7.15 42.81 57.65
CA ASN A 293 8.18 43.26 58.60
C ASN A 293 7.94 44.70 59.08
N ILE A 294 7.56 45.60 58.17
CA ILE A 294 7.21 46.99 58.51
C ILE A 294 5.99 47.03 59.45
N LEU A 295 4.95 46.24 59.18
CA LEU A 295 3.76 46.17 60.03
C LEU A 295 4.07 45.58 61.41
N CYS A 296 4.87 44.52 61.49
CA CYS A 296 5.32 43.95 62.76
C CYS A 296 6.12 44.96 63.58
N GLN A 297 7.01 45.72 62.95
CA GLN A 297 7.75 46.78 63.63
C GLN A 297 6.79 47.84 64.22
N LYS A 298 5.89 48.38 63.40
CA LYS A 298 4.89 49.38 63.84
C LYS A 298 3.98 48.87 64.95
N LEU A 299 3.60 47.58 64.89
CA LEU A 299 2.81 46.95 65.95
C LEU A 299 3.59 46.92 67.26
N SER A 300 4.87 46.51 67.23
CA SER A 300 5.72 46.49 68.43
C SER A 300 5.94 47.90 69.02
N GLU A 301 6.08 48.91 68.16
CA GLU A 301 6.21 50.30 68.59
C GLU A 301 4.92 50.78 69.27
N SER A 302 3.75 50.48 68.69
CA SER A 302 2.44 50.80 69.28
C SER A 302 2.21 50.08 70.61
N GLU A 303 2.59 48.81 70.72
CA GLU A 303 2.51 48.04 71.97
C GLU A 303 3.40 48.65 73.06
N SER A 304 4.63 49.06 72.71
CA SER A 304 5.54 49.72 73.65
C SER A 304 4.99 51.07 74.16
N LEU A 305 4.41 51.89 73.28
CA LEU A 305 3.76 53.16 73.63
C LEU A 305 2.54 52.93 74.52
N SER A 306 1.73 51.90 74.24
CA SER A 306 0.58 51.54 75.07
C SER A 306 1.01 51.08 76.47
N HIS A 307 2.11 50.34 76.59
CA HIS A 307 2.68 49.93 77.87
C HIS A 307 3.24 51.11 78.68
N HIS A 308 3.74 52.17 78.05
CA HIS A 308 4.21 53.38 78.73
C HIS A 308 3.08 54.30 79.22
N LEU A 309 1.87 54.19 78.67
CA LEU A 309 0.70 54.98 79.03
C LEU A 309 -0.21 54.29 80.07
N LYS A 310 0.09 53.04 80.43
CA LYS A 310 -0.56 52.27 81.49
C LYS A 310 0.22 52.40 82.80
#